data_AF-R6KM02-F1
#
_entry.id   AF-R6KM02-F1
#
_cell.length_a   1.000
_cell.length_b   1.000
_cell.length_c   1.000
_cell.angle_alpha   90.00
_cell.angle_beta   90.00
_cell.angle_gamma   90.00
#
_symmetry.space_group_name_H-M   'P 1'
#
loop_
_entity.id
_entity.type
_entity.pdbx_description
1 polymer ?
#
loop_
_entity_poly.entity_id
_entity_poly.type
_entity_poly.pdbx_seq_one_letter_code
_entity_poly.pdbx_strand_id
1 'polypeptide(L)' 'MPIFGTPPDLLNPPKGCPFAARCSRAMKLCAVRQPPFCDLGNGHISACWLHNESVKARMGEVKL' A
#
# COMPACT_ATOMS: atom_id res chain seq x y z
N MET A 1 -19.83 -8.00 -2.52
CA MET A 1 -18.75 -8.11 -1.52
C MET A 1 -18.60 -6.76 -0.82
N PRO A 2 -18.72 -6.68 0.51
CA PRO A 2 -18.50 -5.44 1.24
C PRO A 2 -17.02 -5.17 1.48
N ILE A 3 -16.62 -3.90 1.41
CA ILE A 3 -15.30 -3.41 1.85
C ILE A 3 -15.41 -2.95 3.30
N PHE A 4 -14.79 -3.70 4.21
CA PHE A 4 -14.81 -3.39 5.64
C PHE A 4 -13.82 -2.26 6.00
N GLY A 5 -14.17 -1.44 6.98
CA GLY A 5 -13.35 -0.33 7.50
C GLY A 5 -13.83 1.06 7.08
N THR A 6 -13.42 2.08 7.85
CA THR A 6 -13.86 3.48 7.69
C THR A 6 -12.91 4.25 6.77
N PRO A 7 -13.39 5.11 5.85
CA PRO A 7 -12.53 5.98 5.04
C PRO A 7 -11.50 6.73 5.90
N PRO A 8 -10.27 6.95 5.41
CA PRO A 8 -9.32 7.78 6.12
C PRO A 8 -9.86 9.20 6.23
N ASP A 9 -9.43 9.92 7.26
CA ASP A 9 -9.68 11.35 7.38
C ASP A 9 -9.05 12.07 6.18
N LEU A 10 -9.87 12.82 5.44
CA LEU A 10 -9.42 13.57 4.26
C LEU A 10 -8.72 14.88 4.62
N LEU A 11 -8.99 15.43 5.81
CA LEU A 11 -8.33 16.64 6.32
C LEU A 11 -6.94 16.32 6.88
N ASN A 12 -6.79 15.13 7.46
CA ASN A 12 -5.52 14.63 8.00
C ASN A 12 -5.18 13.27 7.37
N PRO A 13 -4.80 13.24 6.08
CA PRO A 13 -4.51 12.00 5.41
C PRO A 13 -3.30 11.31 6.06
N PRO A 14 -3.29 9.97 6.12
CA PRO A 14 -2.14 9.23 6.61
C PRO A 14 -0.91 9.51 5.74
N LYS A 15 0.27 9.60 6.37
CA LYS A 15 1.55 9.88 5.70
C LYS A 15 1.96 8.81 4.68
N GLY A 16 1.48 7.59 4.86
CA GLY A 16 1.75 6.44 4.01
C GLY A 16 0.62 6.15 3.01
N CYS A 17 0.45 4.88 2.68
CA CYS A 17 -0.64 4.38 1.87
C CYS A 17 -2.00 4.60 2.58
N PRO A 18 -2.98 5.26 1.93
CA PRO A 18 -4.30 5.53 2.53
C PRO A 18 -5.10 4.27 2.82
N PHE A 19 -4.74 3.16 2.17
CA PHE A 19 -5.36 1.87 2.36
C PHE A 19 -4.73 1.04 3.48
N ALA A 20 -3.63 1.49 4.09
CA ALA A 20 -2.87 0.69 5.06
C ALA A 20 -3.72 0.19 6.23
N ALA A 21 -4.63 1.01 6.75
CA ALA A 21 -5.51 0.64 7.88
C ALA A 21 -6.52 -0.47 7.56
N ARG A 22 -6.82 -0.72 6.27
CA ARG A 22 -7.81 -1.72 5.82
C ARG A 22 -7.23 -2.80 4.90
N CYS A 23 -5.94 -2.72 4.58
CA CYS A 23 -5.28 -3.64 3.66
C CYS A 23 -4.79 -4.88 4.42
N SER A 24 -5.27 -6.07 4.06
CA SER A 24 -4.83 -7.35 4.66
C SER A 24 -3.37 -7.71 4.38
N ARG A 25 -2.73 -6.99 3.47
CA ARG A 25 -1.32 -7.15 3.07
C ARG A 25 -0.50 -5.90 3.43
N ALA A 26 -0.99 -5.08 4.35
CA ALA A 26 -0.27 -3.91 4.82
C ALA A 26 1.07 -4.32 5.45
N MET A 27 2.11 -3.54 5.18
CA MET A 27 3.45 -3.67 5.76
C MET A 27 3.76 -2.41 6.57
N LYS A 28 4.76 -2.47 7.46
CA LYS A 28 5.19 -1.28 8.22
C LYS A 28 5.50 -0.08 7.32
N LEU A 29 6.14 -0.33 6.16
CA LEU A 29 6.45 0.71 5.18
C LEU A 29 5.18 1.39 4.62
N CYS A 30 4.07 0.65 4.50
CA CYS A 30 2.79 1.19 4.02
C CYS A 30 2.23 2.27 4.95
N ALA A 31 2.52 2.26 6.25
CA ALA A 31 2.07 3.31 7.18
C ALA A 31 2.98 4.54 7.18
N VAL A 32 4.23 4.39 6.72
CA VAL A 32 5.29 5.39 6.85
C VAL A 32 5.54 6.16 5.56
N ARG A 33 5.46 5.50 4.39
CA ARG A 33 5.75 6.11 3.08
C ARG A 33 4.74 5.72 2.01
N GLN A 34 4.49 6.67 1.11
CA GLN A 34 3.68 6.44 -0.09
C GLN A 34 4.49 5.66 -1.15
N PRO A 35 3.92 4.60 -1.73
CA PRO A 35 4.58 3.84 -2.79
C PRO A 35 4.70 4.67 -4.08
N PRO A 36 5.79 4.52 -4.84
CA PRO A 36 5.89 5.07 -6.18
C PRO A 36 4.93 4.34 -7.14
N PHE A 37 4.64 4.97 -8.28
CA PHE A 37 3.93 4.31 -9.37
C PHE A 37 4.78 3.19 -9.98
N CYS A 38 4.16 2.05 -10.18
CA CYS A 38 4.73 0.86 -10.78
C CYS A 38 3.87 0.46 -11.97
N ASP A 39 4.49 0.41 -13.15
CA ASP A 39 3.86 -0.09 -14.37
C ASP A 39 3.82 -1.62 -14.31
N LEU A 40 2.61 -2.19 -14.40
CA LEU A 40 2.36 -3.62 -14.42
C LEU A 40 2.24 -4.16 -15.87
N GLY A 41 2.40 -3.28 -16.87
CA GLY A 41 2.23 -3.55 -18.29
C GLY A 41 0.80 -3.28 -18.78
N ASN A 42 0.64 -3.21 -20.10
CA ASN A 42 -0.67 -3.04 -20.77
C ASN A 42 -1.46 -1.80 -20.30
N GLY A 43 -0.76 -0.71 -19.96
CA GLY A 43 -1.36 0.53 -19.46
C GLY A 43 -1.86 0.45 -18.01
N HIS A 44 -1.58 -0.64 -17.29
CA HIS A 44 -1.99 -0.80 -15.90
C HIS A 44 -0.90 -0.28 -14.96
N ILE A 45 -1.24 0.75 -14.18
CA ILE A 45 -0.33 1.36 -13.22
C ILE A 45 -0.86 1.10 -11.80
N SER A 46 0.04 0.75 -10.89
CA SER A 46 -0.27 0.57 -9.47
C SER A 46 0.62 1.42 -8.58
N ALA A 47 0.08 1.95 -7.49
CA ALA A 47 0.86 2.56 -6.41
C ALA A 47 0.79 1.64 -5.19
N CYS A 48 1.37 0.45 -5.30
CA CYS A 48 1.38 -0.54 -4.22
C CYS A 48 2.79 -1.03 -3.94
N TRP A 49 3.18 -1.06 -2.66
CA TRP A 49 4.47 -1.60 -2.23
C TRP A 49 4.64 -3.08 -2.58
N LEU A 50 3.56 -3.86 -2.76
CA LEU A 50 3.64 -5.26 -3.19
C LEU A 50 4.19 -5.44 -4.60
N HIS A 51 4.01 -4.44 -5.47
CA HIS A 51 4.47 -4.48 -6.85
C HIS A 51 5.79 -3.74 -7.04
N ASN A 52 6.22 -3.00 -6.03
CA ASN A 52 7.49 -2.32 -6.05
C ASN A 52 8.64 -3.32 -5.92
N GLU A 53 9.54 -3.35 -6.91
CA GLU A 53 10.66 -4.30 -6.97
C GLU A 53 11.56 -4.24 -5.73
N SER A 54 11.78 -3.04 -5.18
CA SER A 54 12.59 -2.79 -3.99
C SER A 54 12.06 -3.49 -2.74
N VAL A 55 10.73 -3.67 -2.66
CA VAL A 55 10.05 -4.35 -1.54
C VAL A 55 9.84 -5.83 -1.84
N LYS A 56 9.58 -6.20 -3.10
CA LYS A 56 9.39 -7.59 -3.53
C LYS A 56 10.62 -8.46 -3.25
N ALA A 57 11.82 -7.89 -3.34
CA ALA A 57 13.07 -8.56 -2.96
C ALA A 57 13.21 -8.83 -1.45
N ARG A 58 12.44 -8.14 -0.61
CA ARG A 58 12.49 -8.21 0.87
C ARG A 58 11.18 -8.73 1.49
N MET A 59 10.30 -9.30 0.68
CA MET A 59 8.91 -9.62 1.02
C MET A 59 8.74 -10.77 2.05
N GLY A 60 9.84 -11.31 2.59
CA GLY A 60 9.86 -12.40 3.56
C GLY A 60 9.71 -12.00 5.04
N GLU A 61 9.92 -10.74 5.44
CA GLU A 61 10.25 -10.47 6.85
C GLU A 61 9.26 -9.68 7.70
N VAL A 62 8.22 -9.01 7.17
CA VAL A 62 7.45 -8.12 8.07
C VAL A 62 5.96 -8.07 7.75
N LYS A 63 5.26 -9.10 8.23
CA LYS A 63 3.83 -8.99 8.56
C LYS A 63 3.72 -8.05 9.78
N LEU A 64 2.81 -7.06 9.70
CA LEU A 64 2.44 -6.21 10.85
C LEU A 64 1.81 -7.05 11.96
#